data_AF-A0A7J7HB62-F1
#
_entry.id   AF-A0A7J7HB62-F1
#
_cell.length_a   1.000
_cell.length_b   1.000
_cell.length_c   1.000
_cell.angle_alpha   90.00
_cell.angle_beta   90.00
_cell.angle_gamma   90.00
#
_symmetry.space_group_name_H-M   'P 1'
#
loop_
_entity.id
_entity.type
_entity.pdbx_description
1 polymer ?
#
loop_
_entity_poly.entity_id
_entity_poly.type
_entity_poly.pdbx_seq_one_letter_code
_entity_poly.pdbx_strand_id
1 'polypeptide(L)'
;MQRLVIRHRYYPFGNIFSNKVFIAASTCTSSNLVSIKLCLDLKAETVIPFPIRFMSSVTSGSNNGSSLRVGKNNKQLVVSDETTRVEQIKLLDASEDAYGGVVVDMKDPMDPESFAYLLRASISQWRLQGKKGVWIKLPIELVNLVEATVQEGFRYHHAEASYLMLVKWISKAEDTLPANASHRIGIGAFVMNDMGEVLVVQEKNGKFKGTGVWKFPTGVVDQGEDICMAALREVKEEAGIETEFLEIIAFRQSHKSFFGKSDLFFVCMLRPLSFDIQKQDTEIEAAKWMPLEEYAAQPFNQKREQFSKIANICLEKKKNNYTGFSAAPSTTAFSSKKNYLYFNNNGKQQSQAVTSGGRVRIFIQQKQYCKNLS
;
A
#
# COMPACT_ATOMS: atom_id res chain seq x y z
N MET A 1 5.65 24.50 -17.11
CA MET A 1 5.98 24.34 -15.67
C MET A 1 6.36 22.89 -15.43
N GLN A 2 7.66 22.57 -15.35
CA GLN A 2 8.10 21.27 -14.87
C GLN A 2 7.86 21.25 -13.36
N ARG A 3 6.94 20.39 -12.88
CA ARG A 3 6.79 20.14 -11.44
C ARG A 3 8.05 19.40 -10.99
N LEU A 4 8.91 20.11 -10.26
CA LEU A 4 10.01 19.55 -9.51
C LEU A 4 9.42 18.64 -8.43
N VAL A 5 9.47 17.33 -8.62
CA VAL A 5 9.08 16.38 -7.58
C VAL A 5 10.36 15.81 -6.97
N ILE A 6 10.82 16.41 -5.87
CA ILE A 6 11.83 15.79 -5.01
C ILE A 6 11.14 14.60 -4.33
N ARG A 7 11.38 13.38 -4.81
CA ARG A 7 10.75 12.18 -4.24
C ARG A 7 11.75 11.44 -3.36
N HIS A 8 11.37 11.19 -2.11
CA HIS A 8 12.13 10.30 -1.24
C HIS A 8 12.06 8.86 -1.78
N ARG A 9 13.10 8.43 -2.50
CA ARG A 9 13.27 7.02 -2.88
C ARG A 9 14.25 6.27 -1.99
N TYR A 10 13.73 5.10 -1.63
CA TYR A 10 14.23 3.83 -1.14
C TYR A 10 15.68 3.63 -0.62
N TYR A 11 15.76 2.94 0.52
CA TYR A 11 16.96 2.33 1.09
C TYR A 11 16.74 0.81 1.25
N PRO A 12 17.37 -0.07 0.44
CA PRO A 12 17.01 -1.49 0.43
C PRO A 12 17.50 -2.35 1.60
N PHE A 13 18.29 -1.83 2.53
CA PHE A 13 19.02 -2.68 3.49
C PHE A 13 18.62 -2.45 4.92
N GLY A 14 18.13 -3.51 5.56
CA GLY A 14 17.67 -3.53 6.94
C GLY A 14 18.70 -3.02 7.93
N ASN A 15 18.19 -2.62 9.10
CA ASN A 15 18.96 -2.23 10.25
C ASN A 15 19.97 -3.33 10.62
N ILE A 16 21.26 -3.02 10.56
CA ILE A 16 22.23 -3.69 11.43
C ILE A 16 22.21 -2.88 12.73
N PHE A 17 21.20 -3.10 13.57
CA PHE A 17 21.38 -2.84 15.00
C PHE A 17 22.25 -3.98 15.51
N SER A 18 23.58 -3.80 15.42
CA SER A 18 24.46 -4.46 16.37
C SER A 18 24.14 -3.80 17.70
N ASN A 19 23.33 -4.46 18.54
CA ASN A 19 23.28 -4.16 19.95
C ASN A 19 24.66 -4.52 20.53
N LYS A 20 25.65 -3.63 20.32
CA LYS A 20 26.77 -3.53 21.24
C LYS A 20 26.23 -2.87 22.49
N VAL A 21 25.73 -3.71 23.39
CA VAL A 21 25.59 -3.32 24.80
C VAL A 21 26.99 -2.95 25.27
N PHE A 22 27.25 -1.65 25.41
CA PHE A 22 28.40 -1.18 26.16
C PHE A 22 28.10 -1.45 27.64
N ILE A 23 28.62 -2.55 28.16
CA ILE A 23 28.73 -2.72 29.61
C ILE A 23 29.93 -1.88 30.04
N ALA A 24 29.66 -0.70 30.61
CA ALA A 24 30.67 0.04 31.36
C ALA A 24 30.98 -0.75 32.64
N ALA A 25 32.04 -1.55 32.62
CA ALA A 25 32.59 -2.15 33.82
C ALA A 25 33.39 -1.06 34.58
N SER A 26 32.75 -0.45 35.59
CA SER A 26 33.47 0.27 36.63
C SER A 26 34.06 -0.77 37.58
N THR A 27 35.39 -0.88 37.58
CA THR A 27 36.13 -1.65 38.58
C THR A 27 35.94 -1.03 39.95
N CYS A 28 35.25 -1.73 40.86
CA CYS A 28 35.44 -1.51 42.29
C CYS A 28 35.54 -2.88 42.98
N THR A 29 36.67 -3.06 43.64
CA THR A 29 37.10 -4.23 44.38
C THR A 29 36.24 -4.47 45.61
N SER A 30 35.65 -5.66 45.74
CA SER A 30 35.68 -6.53 46.94
C SER A 30 34.61 -7.62 46.88
N SER A 31 35.08 -8.86 46.96
CA SER A 31 34.46 -10.05 47.58
C SER A 31 32.94 -10.00 47.87
N ASN A 32 32.14 -10.72 47.08
CA ASN A 32 31.38 -11.91 47.52
C ASN A 32 30.33 -12.34 46.47
N LEU A 33 30.16 -13.65 46.33
CA LEU A 33 29.14 -14.33 45.53
C LEU A 33 27.73 -13.79 45.83
N VAL A 34 26.99 -13.38 44.80
CA VAL A 34 25.53 -13.21 44.87
C VAL A 34 24.88 -13.71 43.58
N SER A 35 23.99 -14.68 43.73
CA SER A 35 23.10 -15.18 42.68
C SER A 35 22.19 -14.06 42.17
N ILE A 36 22.17 -13.85 40.85
CA ILE A 36 21.20 -12.93 40.23
C ILE A 36 19.88 -13.69 40.06
N LYS A 37 18.94 -13.43 40.97
CA LYS A 37 17.52 -13.81 40.85
C LYS A 37 16.83 -12.75 39.98
N LEU A 38 16.38 -13.13 38.80
CA LEU A 38 15.56 -12.27 37.93
C LEU A 38 14.19 -12.07 38.61
N CYS A 39 13.89 -10.86 39.06
CA CYS A 39 12.56 -10.49 39.54
C CYS A 39 11.82 -9.76 38.40
N LEU A 40 10.82 -10.42 37.82
CA LEU A 40 9.86 -9.80 36.89
C LEU A 40 8.69 -9.27 37.72
N ASP A 41 8.64 -7.97 37.96
CA ASP A 41 7.45 -7.31 38.50
C ASP A 41 6.45 -7.08 37.35
N LEU A 42 5.50 -8.02 37.21
CA LEU A 42 4.25 -7.83 36.51
C LEU A 42 3.21 -7.31 37.51
N LYS A 43 2.89 -6.01 37.49
CA LYS A 43 1.68 -5.50 38.14
C LYS A 43 0.51 -5.61 37.18
N ALA A 44 -0.36 -6.59 37.45
CA ALA A 44 -1.73 -6.61 36.99
C ALA A 44 -2.57 -5.71 37.90
N GLU A 45 -3.31 -4.76 37.35
CA GLU A 45 -4.40 -4.09 38.07
C GLU A 45 -5.74 -4.47 37.46
N THR A 46 -6.53 -5.10 38.32
CA THR A 46 -7.89 -5.58 38.17
C THR A 46 -8.90 -4.44 38.18
N VAL A 47 -9.88 -4.55 37.27
CA VAL A 47 -11.09 -3.73 37.15
C VAL A 47 -12.05 -4.01 38.31
N ILE A 48 -12.62 -2.97 38.92
CA ILE A 48 -13.77 -3.03 39.85
C ILE A 48 -14.86 -2.06 39.35
N PRO A 49 -16.16 -2.44 39.33
CA PRO A 49 -17.23 -1.64 38.74
C PRO A 49 -17.81 -0.59 39.72
N PHE A 50 -18.17 0.58 39.18
CA PHE A 50 -18.91 1.64 39.88
C PHE A 50 -20.42 1.32 39.96
N PRO A 51 -21.11 1.58 41.09
CA PRO A 51 -22.56 1.47 41.18
C PRO A 51 -23.27 2.76 40.72
N ILE A 52 -24.32 2.58 39.94
CA ILE A 52 -25.28 3.61 39.52
C ILE A 52 -26.22 3.92 40.69
N ARG A 53 -26.34 5.20 41.08
CA ARG A 53 -27.30 5.68 42.08
C ARG A 53 -28.41 6.46 41.38
N PHE A 54 -29.63 5.93 41.38
CA PHE A 54 -30.84 6.66 41.05
C PHE A 54 -31.16 7.66 42.18
N MET A 55 -31.36 8.93 41.85
CA MET A 55 -32.11 9.86 42.70
C MET A 55 -33.30 10.39 41.90
N SER A 56 -34.49 9.95 42.29
CA SER A 56 -35.74 10.62 41.98
C SER A 56 -35.96 11.73 43.01
N SER A 57 -36.18 12.96 42.55
CA SER A 57 -36.79 14.01 43.36
C SER A 57 -38.11 14.42 42.71
N VAL A 58 -39.19 13.91 43.30
CA VAL A 58 -40.55 14.41 43.11
C VAL A 58 -40.65 15.72 43.88
N THR A 59 -41.01 16.80 43.20
CA THR A 59 -41.54 18.00 43.86
C THR A 59 -42.94 18.29 43.31
N SER A 60 -43.89 18.34 44.23
CA SER A 60 -45.30 18.57 44.04
C SER A 60 -45.58 20.07 43.87
N GLY A 61 -46.11 20.44 42.71
CA GLY A 61 -46.68 21.76 42.44
C GLY A 61 -48.19 21.69 42.40
N SER A 62 -48.82 22.25 43.43
CA SER A 62 -50.27 22.46 43.56
C SER A 62 -50.78 23.49 42.53
N ASN A 63 -51.93 23.25 41.91
CA ASN A 63 -52.84 24.34 41.54
C ASN A 63 -54.30 23.88 41.30
N ASN A 64 -55.13 24.29 42.27
CA ASN A 64 -56.52 24.73 42.23
C ASN A 64 -57.36 24.52 40.96
N GLY A 65 -58.51 23.88 41.18
CA GLY A 65 -59.64 23.88 40.26
C GLY A 65 -60.41 25.21 40.25
N SER A 66 -61.10 25.46 39.14
CA SER A 66 -62.32 26.25 39.12
C SER A 66 -63.27 25.70 38.05
N SER A 67 -64.54 25.67 38.43
CA SER A 67 -65.67 25.05 37.76
C SER A 67 -66.31 26.04 36.77
N LEU A 68 -66.64 25.59 35.56
CA LEU A 68 -67.63 26.26 34.69
C LEU A 68 -68.49 25.20 33.97
N ARG A 69 -69.81 25.33 34.18
CA ARG A 69 -70.90 24.49 33.64
C ARG A 69 -71.14 24.79 32.17
N VAL A 70 -71.31 23.77 31.31
CA VAL A 70 -72.09 23.89 30.06
C VAL A 70 -72.83 22.57 29.74
N GLY A 71 -74.15 22.69 29.62
CA GLY A 71 -75.08 22.00 28.69
C GLY A 71 -74.92 20.52 28.33
N LYS A 72 -75.92 19.71 28.71
CA LYS A 72 -76.29 18.48 27.99
C LYS A 72 -76.74 18.84 26.57
N ASN A 73 -76.16 18.20 25.55
CA ASN A 73 -76.87 17.50 24.47
C ASN A 73 -75.90 16.84 23.46
N ASN A 74 -76.02 15.51 23.34
CA ASN A 74 -75.89 14.68 22.13
C ASN A 74 -74.71 14.89 21.15
N LYS A 75 -73.75 13.94 21.14
CA LYS A 75 -73.55 12.94 20.07
C LYS A 75 -72.14 12.31 20.13
N GLN A 76 -72.14 10.98 20.14
CA GLN A 76 -71.20 10.06 19.48
C GLN A 76 -69.72 10.13 19.89
N LEU A 77 -69.30 9.09 20.63
CA LEU A 77 -67.90 8.69 20.79
C LEU A 77 -67.24 8.56 19.42
N VAL A 78 -66.21 9.36 19.18
CA VAL A 78 -65.14 9.05 18.23
C VAL A 78 -63.88 9.01 19.07
N VAL A 79 -63.35 7.80 19.24
CA VAL A 79 -62.02 7.57 19.81
C VAL A 79 -61.03 8.14 18.80
N SER A 80 -60.42 9.28 19.13
CA SER A 80 -59.27 9.80 18.40
C SER A 80 -58.04 9.01 18.83
N ASP A 81 -57.61 8.11 17.95
CA ASP A 81 -56.37 7.36 18.03
C ASP A 81 -55.20 8.36 18.00
N GLU A 82 -54.52 8.57 19.13
CA GLU A 82 -53.26 9.29 19.20
C GLU A 82 -52.22 8.49 18.41
N THR A 83 -52.10 8.82 17.13
CA THR A 83 -51.09 8.23 16.25
C THR A 83 -49.73 8.77 16.68
N THR A 84 -48.99 7.96 17.43
CA THR A 84 -47.56 8.14 17.70
C THR A 84 -46.85 8.32 16.36
N ARG A 85 -46.47 9.56 16.02
CA ARG A 85 -45.56 9.82 14.90
C ARG A 85 -44.22 9.20 15.27
N VAL A 86 -43.97 8.00 14.75
CA VAL A 86 -42.62 7.42 14.74
C VAL A 86 -41.79 8.32 13.84
N GLU A 87 -40.97 9.20 14.42
CA GLU A 87 -39.94 9.91 13.67
C GLU A 87 -39.09 8.85 12.96
N GLN A 88 -39.10 8.87 11.63
CA GLN A 88 -38.24 7.98 10.85
C GLN A 88 -36.79 8.29 11.22
N ILE A 89 -36.13 7.34 11.89
CA ILE A 89 -34.74 7.46 12.27
C ILE A 89 -33.93 7.69 11.00
N LYS A 90 -33.35 8.89 10.86
CA LYS A 90 -32.45 9.20 9.76
C LYS A 90 -31.22 8.30 9.89
N LEU A 91 -30.85 7.62 8.81
CA LEU A 91 -29.66 6.77 8.75
C LEU A 91 -28.60 7.43 7.87
N LEU A 92 -27.35 6.99 8.02
CA LEU A 92 -26.27 7.39 7.12
C LEU A 92 -26.51 6.78 5.73
N ASP A 93 -26.31 7.59 4.69
CA ASP A 93 -26.35 7.11 3.31
C ASP A 93 -25.15 6.18 3.05
N ALA A 94 -25.43 5.03 2.45
CA ALA A 94 -24.43 3.98 2.25
C ALA A 94 -24.71 3.16 1.00
N SER A 95 -23.64 2.76 0.31
CA SER A 95 -23.69 1.80 -0.80
C SER A 95 -23.25 0.42 -0.33
N GLU A 96 -23.84 -0.64 -0.88
CA GLU A 96 -23.44 -2.02 -0.57
C GLU A 96 -22.24 -2.46 -1.41
N ASP A 97 -21.34 -3.25 -0.82
CA ASP A 97 -20.29 -3.95 -1.56
C ASP A 97 -20.72 -5.37 -1.99
N ALA A 98 -19.94 -6.00 -2.87
CA ALA A 98 -20.24 -7.34 -3.40
C ALA A 98 -20.12 -8.48 -2.37
N TYR A 99 -19.68 -8.20 -1.14
CA TYR A 99 -19.38 -9.19 -0.10
C TYR A 99 -20.30 -9.05 1.13
N GLY A 100 -21.36 -8.25 1.02
CA GLY A 100 -22.34 -8.01 2.09
C GLY A 100 -21.86 -7.00 3.12
N GLY A 101 -20.91 -6.13 2.77
CA GLY A 101 -20.56 -4.94 3.53
C GLY A 101 -21.26 -3.68 3.02
N VAL A 102 -21.01 -2.56 3.70
CA VAL A 102 -21.54 -1.23 3.38
C VAL A 102 -20.42 -0.20 3.42
N VAL A 103 -20.52 0.81 2.56
CA VAL A 103 -19.56 1.90 2.43
C VAL A 103 -20.30 3.23 2.58
N VAL A 104 -19.88 4.02 3.57
CA VAL A 104 -20.34 5.39 3.81
C VAL A 104 -19.29 6.35 3.29
N ASP A 105 -19.67 7.21 2.34
CA ASP A 105 -18.83 8.28 1.80
C ASP A 105 -19.32 9.62 2.36
N MET A 106 -18.66 10.11 3.42
CA MET A 106 -19.05 11.37 4.05
C MET A 106 -18.66 12.55 3.16
N LYS A 107 -19.60 13.47 2.93
CA LYS A 107 -19.42 14.63 2.05
C LYS A 107 -19.73 15.94 2.74
N ASP A 108 -20.84 15.96 3.48
CA ASP A 108 -21.33 17.18 4.12
C ASP A 108 -20.76 17.34 5.54
N PRO A 109 -20.44 18.58 5.97
CA PRO A 109 -20.07 18.86 7.34
C PRO A 109 -21.14 18.39 8.32
N MET A 110 -20.69 17.78 9.41
CA MET A 110 -21.58 17.27 10.46
C MET A 110 -20.95 17.49 11.83
N ASP A 111 -21.80 17.75 12.81
CA ASP A 111 -21.42 17.77 14.22
C ASP A 111 -21.08 16.34 14.71
N PRO A 112 -19.99 16.14 15.49
CA PRO A 112 -19.56 14.81 15.92
C PRO A 112 -20.58 14.04 16.77
N GLU A 113 -21.35 14.69 17.63
CA GLU A 113 -22.35 14.03 18.49
C GLU A 113 -23.52 13.54 17.64
N SER A 114 -24.00 14.39 16.73
CA SER A 114 -25.03 14.07 15.76
C SER A 114 -24.60 12.90 14.86
N PHE A 115 -23.35 12.94 14.38
CA PHE A 115 -22.77 11.86 13.59
C PHE A 115 -22.70 10.54 14.37
N ALA A 116 -22.24 10.56 15.62
CA ALA A 116 -22.16 9.35 16.45
C ALA A 116 -23.53 8.72 16.68
N TYR A 117 -24.58 9.53 16.90
CA TYR A 117 -25.96 9.06 17.01
C TYR A 117 -26.42 8.34 15.73
N LEU A 118 -26.24 8.99 14.56
CA LEU A 118 -26.61 8.41 13.27
C LEU A 118 -25.81 7.15 12.96
N LEU A 119 -24.52 7.13 13.30
CA LEU A 119 -23.65 5.98 13.10
C LEU A 119 -24.10 4.78 13.94
N ARG A 120 -24.43 4.98 15.23
CA ARG A 120 -24.97 3.92 16.10
C ARG A 120 -26.30 3.35 15.60
N ALA A 121 -27.21 4.23 15.17
CA ALA A 121 -28.48 3.83 14.59
C ALA A 121 -28.27 3.00 13.31
N SER A 122 -27.39 3.47 12.43
CA SER A 122 -27.07 2.82 11.15
C SER A 122 -26.43 1.44 11.36
N ILE A 123 -25.45 1.32 12.26
CA ILE A 123 -24.84 0.03 12.60
C ILE A 123 -25.86 -0.97 13.14
N SER A 124 -26.80 -0.52 13.97
CA SER A 124 -27.86 -1.38 14.52
C SER A 124 -28.76 -1.90 13.40
N GLN A 125 -29.14 -1.04 12.45
CA GLN A 125 -29.93 -1.43 11.30
C GLN A 125 -29.16 -2.39 10.37
N TRP A 126 -27.91 -2.10 10.06
CA TRP A 126 -27.07 -2.95 9.21
C TRP A 126 -26.83 -4.33 9.82
N ARG A 127 -26.74 -4.44 11.15
CA ARG A 127 -26.69 -5.74 11.84
C ARG A 127 -27.97 -6.56 11.62
N LEU A 128 -29.15 -5.94 11.72
CA LEU A 128 -30.42 -6.61 11.46
C LEU A 128 -30.55 -7.07 10.01
N GLN A 129 -29.96 -6.31 9.08
CA GLN A 129 -29.88 -6.66 7.66
C GLN A 129 -28.80 -7.70 7.34
N GLY A 130 -28.07 -8.21 8.34
CA GLY A 130 -27.01 -9.20 8.14
C GLY A 130 -25.76 -8.67 7.45
N LYS A 131 -25.53 -7.35 7.45
CA LYS A 131 -24.29 -6.75 6.91
C LYS A 131 -23.09 -7.12 7.76
N LYS A 132 -21.91 -7.13 7.13
CA LYS A 132 -20.66 -7.59 7.75
C LYS A 132 -19.66 -6.47 7.99
N GLY A 133 -19.00 -5.99 6.94
CA GLY A 133 -18.02 -4.91 7.02
C GLY A 133 -18.69 -3.56 6.85
N VAL A 134 -18.36 -2.59 7.70
CA VAL A 134 -18.75 -1.19 7.54
C VAL A 134 -17.50 -0.38 7.26
N TRP A 135 -17.47 0.30 6.13
CA TRP A 135 -16.40 1.19 5.71
C TRP A 135 -16.86 2.63 5.81
N ILE A 136 -16.04 3.52 6.38
CA ILE A 136 -16.33 4.95 6.45
C ILE A 136 -15.15 5.69 5.85
N LYS A 137 -15.44 6.40 4.76
CA LYS A 137 -14.51 7.33 4.12
C LYS A 137 -14.77 8.72 4.65
N LEU A 138 -13.77 9.30 5.31
CA LEU A 138 -13.80 10.67 5.83
C LEU A 138 -12.81 11.53 5.02
N PRO A 139 -13.28 12.51 4.23
CA PRO A 139 -12.43 13.56 3.68
C PRO A 139 -11.65 14.27 4.78
N ILE A 140 -10.48 14.82 4.44
CA ILE A 140 -9.60 15.51 5.40
C ILE A 140 -10.30 16.72 6.06
N GLU A 141 -11.26 17.34 5.38
CA GLU A 141 -12.08 18.44 5.87
C GLU A 141 -13.04 18.02 6.99
N LEU A 142 -13.36 16.72 7.08
CA LEU A 142 -14.24 16.13 8.09
C LEU A 142 -13.45 15.41 9.20
N VAL A 143 -12.22 15.88 9.48
CA VAL A 143 -11.35 15.32 10.53
C VAL A 143 -12.02 15.35 11.92
N ASN A 144 -12.95 16.27 12.16
CA ASN A 144 -13.72 16.36 13.39
C ASN A 144 -14.56 15.10 13.68
N LEU A 145 -14.86 14.28 12.66
CA LEU A 145 -15.63 13.04 12.81
C LEU A 145 -14.77 11.81 13.13
N VAL A 146 -13.45 11.91 13.04
CA VAL A 146 -12.54 10.76 13.22
C VAL A 146 -12.64 10.19 14.63
N GLU A 147 -12.58 11.04 15.65
CA GLU A 147 -12.65 10.60 17.05
C GLU A 147 -13.97 9.88 17.35
N ALA A 148 -15.10 10.49 16.96
CA ALA A 148 -16.43 9.90 17.11
C ALA A 148 -16.50 8.52 16.42
N THR A 149 -15.92 8.39 15.23
CA THR A 149 -15.89 7.11 14.50
C THR A 149 -15.09 6.03 15.25
N VAL A 150 -13.93 6.39 15.80
CA VAL A 150 -13.07 5.46 16.57
C VAL A 150 -13.72 5.06 17.89
N GLN A 151 -14.39 5.98 18.58
CA GLN A 151 -15.14 5.68 19.82
C GLN A 151 -16.27 4.67 19.58
N GLU A 152 -16.85 4.67 18.38
CA GLU A 152 -17.79 3.63 17.93
C GLU A 152 -17.10 2.31 17.53
N GLY A 153 -15.81 2.12 17.81
CA GLY A 153 -15.09 0.87 17.63
C GLY A 153 -14.62 0.60 16.20
N PHE A 154 -14.50 1.64 15.37
CA PHE A 154 -13.83 1.53 14.08
C PHE A 154 -12.31 1.60 14.24
N ARG A 155 -11.60 0.87 13.37
CA ARG A 155 -10.14 0.93 13.24
C ARG A 155 -9.74 1.59 11.94
N TYR A 156 -8.58 2.23 11.91
CA TYR A 156 -8.00 2.73 10.67
C TYR A 156 -7.67 1.57 9.74
N HIS A 157 -7.98 1.73 8.45
CA HIS A 157 -7.56 0.79 7.41
C HIS A 157 -6.42 1.41 6.58
N HIS A 158 -6.69 2.51 5.90
CA HIS A 158 -5.70 3.23 5.10
C HIS A 158 -6.02 4.72 5.04
N ALA A 159 -5.06 5.52 4.59
CA ALA A 159 -5.23 6.94 4.34
C ALA A 159 -4.64 7.27 2.99
N GLU A 160 -5.24 8.24 2.32
CA GLU A 160 -4.67 8.96 1.19
C GLU A 160 -4.48 10.42 1.60
N ALA A 161 -3.85 11.23 0.75
CA ALA A 161 -3.59 12.64 1.06
C ALA A 161 -4.87 13.44 1.39
N SER A 162 -6.02 13.03 0.86
CA SER A 162 -7.31 13.74 0.99
C SER A 162 -8.35 13.04 1.86
N TYR A 163 -8.11 11.81 2.34
CA TYR A 163 -9.11 11.11 3.15
C TYR A 163 -8.50 10.02 4.05
N LEU A 164 -9.25 9.68 5.11
CA LEU A 164 -9.01 8.53 5.97
C LEU A 164 -10.12 7.49 5.75
N MET A 165 -9.73 6.23 5.55
CA MET A 165 -10.65 5.09 5.51
C MET A 165 -10.60 4.34 6.84
N LEU A 166 -11.76 4.25 7.49
CA LEU A 166 -11.97 3.48 8.71
C LEU A 166 -12.87 2.27 8.41
N VAL A 167 -12.70 1.22 9.19
CA VAL A 167 -13.48 -0.01 9.03
C VAL A 167 -13.89 -0.62 10.36
N LYS A 168 -15.05 -1.26 10.39
CA LYS A 168 -15.54 -2.06 11.52
C LYS A 168 -16.22 -3.32 11.01
N TRP A 169 -15.87 -4.46 11.59
CA TRP A 169 -16.63 -5.69 11.42
C TRP A 169 -17.78 -5.75 12.43
N ILE A 170 -19.01 -5.88 11.93
CA ILE A 170 -20.22 -5.86 12.77
C ILE A 170 -20.94 -7.20 12.86
N SER A 171 -20.50 -8.19 12.06
CA SER A 171 -21.00 -9.56 12.10
C SER A 171 -20.42 -10.35 13.28
N LYS A 172 -21.14 -11.41 13.70
CA LYS A 172 -20.66 -12.39 14.70
C LYS A 172 -19.66 -13.40 14.13
N ALA A 173 -19.59 -13.52 12.80
CA ALA A 173 -18.62 -14.37 12.13
C ALA A 173 -17.20 -13.79 12.27
N GLU A 174 -16.19 -14.60 11.94
CA GLU A 174 -14.79 -14.16 11.90
C GLU A 174 -14.60 -12.93 11.00
N ASP A 175 -13.75 -11.98 11.43
CA ASP A 175 -13.43 -10.79 10.65
C ASP A 175 -12.56 -11.17 9.44
N THR A 176 -13.15 -11.10 8.25
CA THR A 176 -12.48 -11.39 6.98
C THR A 176 -12.13 -10.12 6.19
N LEU A 177 -12.15 -8.95 6.82
CA LEU A 177 -11.75 -7.72 6.14
C LEU A 177 -10.28 -7.82 5.74
N PRO A 178 -9.92 -7.51 4.49
CA PRO A 178 -8.54 -7.51 4.09
C PRO A 178 -7.74 -6.51 4.92
N ALA A 179 -6.48 -6.85 5.21
CA ALA A 179 -5.55 -5.88 5.76
C ALA A 179 -5.18 -4.84 4.70
N ASN A 180 -4.65 -3.71 5.15
CA ASN A 180 -4.19 -2.65 4.25
C ASN A 180 -2.98 -3.07 3.39
N ALA A 181 -2.63 -2.23 2.43
CA ALA A 181 -1.49 -2.47 1.54
C ALA A 181 -0.20 -2.72 2.34
N SER A 182 0.26 -3.97 2.26
CA SER A 182 1.34 -4.53 3.09
C SER A 182 2.73 -4.43 2.46
N HIS A 183 2.78 -4.21 1.14
CA HIS A 183 4.00 -4.16 0.36
C HIS A 183 4.19 -2.81 -0.31
N ARG A 184 5.43 -2.37 -0.37
CA ARG A 184 5.91 -1.38 -1.32
C ARG A 184 6.56 -2.10 -2.49
N ILE A 185 6.46 -1.52 -3.68
CA ILE A 185 7.07 -2.07 -4.88
C ILE A 185 8.19 -1.14 -5.33
N GLY A 186 9.39 -1.70 -5.52
CA GLY A 186 10.53 -1.03 -6.13
C GLY A 186 11.00 -1.76 -7.39
N ILE A 187 11.75 -1.04 -8.22
CA ILE A 187 12.40 -1.60 -9.40
C ILE A 187 13.89 -1.25 -9.41
N GLY A 188 14.68 -2.08 -10.09
CA GLY A 188 16.03 -1.77 -10.54
C GLY A 188 16.14 -2.03 -12.03
N ALA A 189 16.68 -1.06 -12.77
CA ALA A 189 16.75 -1.08 -14.22
C ALA A 189 18.11 -1.61 -14.71
N PHE A 190 18.13 -2.87 -15.13
CA PHE A 190 19.26 -3.47 -15.84
C PHE A 190 19.20 -3.08 -17.32
N VAL A 191 19.72 -1.90 -17.64
CA VAL A 191 19.83 -1.40 -19.02
C VAL A 191 21.16 -1.86 -19.59
N MET A 192 21.14 -2.66 -20.67
CA MET A 192 22.35 -3.19 -21.30
C MET A 192 22.40 -2.79 -22.78
N ASN A 193 23.51 -2.23 -23.24
CA ASN A 193 23.74 -1.91 -24.64
C ASN A 193 24.33 -3.11 -25.42
N ASP A 194 24.42 -2.99 -26.74
CA ASP A 194 24.93 -4.06 -27.62
C ASP A 194 26.42 -4.36 -27.42
N MET A 195 27.17 -3.46 -26.77
CA MET A 195 28.58 -3.67 -26.39
C MET A 195 28.72 -4.46 -25.08
N GLY A 196 27.61 -4.83 -24.43
CA GLY A 196 27.63 -5.56 -23.17
C GLY A 196 28.01 -4.70 -21.96
N GLU A 197 27.86 -3.38 -22.08
CA GLU A 197 27.95 -2.42 -20.99
C GLU A 197 26.56 -2.13 -20.41
N VAL A 198 26.53 -1.77 -19.13
CA VAL A 198 25.33 -1.47 -18.38
C VAL A 198 25.29 -0.02 -17.94
N LEU A 199 24.10 0.57 -17.93
CA LEU A 199 23.88 1.88 -17.33
C LEU A 199 23.94 1.74 -15.81
N VAL A 200 24.84 2.50 -15.19
CA VAL A 200 25.00 2.56 -13.75
C VAL A 200 25.06 3.99 -13.25
N VAL A 201 24.62 4.19 -12.02
CA VAL A 201 24.57 5.48 -11.32
C VAL A 201 25.21 5.39 -9.93
N GLN A 202 25.68 6.53 -9.46
CA GLN A 202 26.04 6.79 -8.06
C GLN A 202 25.06 7.79 -7.46
N GLU A 203 24.53 7.50 -6.29
CA GLU A 203 23.58 8.38 -5.61
C GLU A 203 24.29 9.54 -4.90
N LYS A 204 23.75 10.75 -5.04
CA LYS A 204 24.20 11.95 -4.31
C LYS A 204 23.71 12.00 -2.88
N ASN A 205 22.64 11.25 -2.58
CA ASN A 205 21.98 11.19 -1.28
C ASN A 205 21.69 9.73 -0.91
N GLY A 206 21.54 9.46 0.39
CA GLY A 206 21.17 8.14 0.87
C GLY A 206 22.35 7.25 1.26
N LYS A 207 22.11 5.92 1.31
CA LYS A 207 23.02 4.96 1.96
C LYS A 207 24.28 4.74 1.14
N PHE A 208 24.21 5.00 -0.17
CA PHE A 208 25.33 4.87 -1.09
C PHE A 208 26.07 6.18 -1.34
N LYS A 209 25.62 7.30 -0.76
CA LYS A 209 26.30 8.59 -0.87
C LYS A 209 27.75 8.48 -0.44
N GLY A 210 28.67 8.90 -1.31
CA GLY A 210 30.12 8.91 -1.02
C GLY A 210 30.74 7.52 -0.84
N THR A 211 30.01 6.44 -1.09
CA THR A 211 30.55 5.07 -1.01
C THR A 211 31.31 4.66 -2.27
N GLY A 212 31.12 5.38 -3.37
CA GLY A 212 31.69 5.05 -4.68
C GLY A 212 31.04 3.83 -5.36
N VAL A 213 30.01 3.23 -4.77
CA VAL A 213 29.34 2.04 -5.34
C VAL A 213 28.48 2.43 -6.53
N TRP A 214 28.72 1.78 -7.66
CA TRP A 214 27.90 1.89 -8.85
C TRP A 214 26.75 0.88 -8.80
N LYS A 215 25.52 1.37 -8.95
CA LYS A 215 24.31 0.53 -8.96
C LYS A 215 23.50 0.77 -10.23
N PHE A 216 22.54 -0.11 -10.51
CA PHE A 216 21.51 0.17 -11.50
C PHE A 216 20.67 1.40 -11.09
N PRO A 217 20.08 2.14 -12.04
CA PRO A 217 19.00 3.07 -11.74
C PRO A 217 17.88 2.36 -10.99
N THR A 218 17.31 2.98 -9.95
CA THR A 218 16.30 2.32 -9.12
C THR A 218 15.25 3.28 -8.61
N GLY A 219 14.00 2.84 -8.54
CA GLY A 219 12.99 3.64 -7.87
C GLY A 219 11.78 2.86 -7.42
N VAL A 220 10.74 3.60 -7.05
CA VAL A 220 9.49 3.07 -6.51
C VAL A 220 8.45 3.12 -7.60
N VAL A 221 7.60 2.10 -7.64
CA VAL A 221 6.42 2.11 -8.51
C VAL A 221 5.36 2.99 -7.86
N ASP A 222 4.86 3.97 -8.62
CA ASP A 222 3.80 4.86 -8.15
C ASP A 222 2.46 4.12 -8.01
N GLN A 223 1.53 4.69 -7.23
CA GLN A 223 0.17 4.16 -7.13
C GLN A 223 -0.49 4.14 -8.51
N GLY A 224 -0.92 2.95 -8.95
CA GLY A 224 -1.56 2.76 -10.25
C GLY A 224 -0.59 2.69 -11.43
N GLU A 225 0.72 2.70 -11.20
CA GLU A 225 1.74 2.56 -12.24
C GLU A 225 2.11 1.08 -12.48
N ASP A 226 2.34 0.72 -13.74
CA ASP A 226 2.83 -0.60 -14.12
C ASP A 226 4.34 -0.73 -13.85
N ILE A 227 4.79 -1.92 -13.43
CA ILE A 227 6.22 -2.20 -13.13
C ILE A 227 7.13 -1.87 -14.33
N CYS A 228 6.72 -2.25 -15.54
CA CYS A 228 7.47 -1.95 -16.75
C CYS A 228 7.56 -0.44 -17.00
N MET A 229 6.46 0.30 -16.83
CA MET A 229 6.42 1.75 -17.01
C MET A 229 7.26 2.48 -15.96
N ALA A 230 7.22 2.03 -14.71
CA ALA A 230 8.10 2.53 -13.66
C ALA A 230 9.57 2.37 -14.05
N ALA A 231 9.97 1.20 -14.55
CA ALA A 231 11.35 0.97 -14.97
C ALA A 231 11.81 1.92 -16.09
N LEU A 232 10.96 2.16 -17.09
CA LEU A 232 11.24 3.14 -18.16
C LEU A 232 11.36 4.56 -17.60
N ARG A 233 10.43 4.95 -16.73
CA ARG A 233 10.39 6.28 -16.11
C ARG A 233 11.63 6.53 -15.26
N GLU A 234 12.04 5.58 -14.41
CA GLU A 234 13.23 5.74 -13.55
C GLU A 234 14.50 6.00 -14.36
N VAL A 235 14.71 5.23 -15.43
CA VAL A 235 15.91 5.42 -16.27
C VAL A 235 15.88 6.79 -16.94
N LYS A 236 14.70 7.20 -17.42
CA LYS A 236 14.54 8.51 -18.06
C LYS A 236 14.78 9.65 -17.08
N GLU A 237 14.26 9.54 -15.85
CA GLU A 237 14.45 10.54 -14.81
C GLU A 237 15.92 10.63 -14.38
N GLU A 238 16.55 9.52 -13.99
CA GLU A 238 17.88 9.54 -13.38
C GLU A 238 19.02 9.82 -14.39
N ALA A 239 18.88 9.34 -15.63
CA ALA A 239 19.97 9.33 -16.62
C ALA A 239 19.58 9.89 -17.99
N GLY A 240 18.32 10.28 -18.21
CA GLY A 240 17.87 10.87 -19.48
C GLY A 240 17.77 9.89 -20.65
N ILE A 241 18.05 8.60 -20.43
CA ILE A 241 18.10 7.57 -21.48
C ILE A 241 16.70 7.08 -21.83
N GLU A 242 16.37 7.08 -23.12
CA GLU A 242 15.19 6.41 -23.65
C GLU A 242 15.43 4.90 -23.68
N THR A 243 14.45 4.13 -23.25
CA THR A 243 14.57 2.66 -23.18
C THR A 243 13.28 1.99 -23.63
N GLU A 244 13.37 0.70 -23.90
CA GLU A 244 12.24 -0.20 -24.04
C GLU A 244 12.32 -1.35 -23.05
N PHE A 245 11.17 -1.82 -22.60
CA PHE A 245 11.08 -2.90 -21.63
C PHE A 245 11.16 -4.27 -22.31
N LEU A 246 12.02 -5.15 -21.79
CA LEU A 246 12.15 -6.51 -22.30
C LEU A 246 11.50 -7.54 -21.36
N GLU A 247 12.00 -7.63 -20.13
CA GLU A 247 11.57 -8.67 -19.19
C GLU A 247 11.92 -8.33 -17.74
N ILE A 248 11.20 -8.94 -16.81
CA ILE A 248 11.63 -9.04 -15.41
C ILE A 248 12.57 -10.25 -15.29
N ILE A 249 13.82 -10.02 -14.88
CA ILE A 249 14.82 -11.09 -14.76
C ILE A 249 14.92 -11.67 -13.35
N ALA A 250 14.49 -10.91 -12.35
CA ALA A 250 14.42 -11.38 -10.97
C ALA A 250 13.46 -10.50 -10.16
N PHE A 251 12.97 -11.04 -9.06
CA PHE A 251 12.42 -10.21 -8.00
C PHE A 251 12.83 -10.77 -6.64
N ARG A 252 12.85 -9.90 -5.64
CA ARG A 252 13.13 -10.27 -4.24
C ARG A 252 12.05 -9.72 -3.33
N GLN A 253 11.91 -10.34 -2.18
CA GLN A 253 11.11 -9.83 -1.07
C GLN A 253 12.02 -9.49 0.12
N SER A 254 11.68 -8.44 0.86
CA SER A 254 12.23 -8.17 2.18
C SER A 254 11.13 -7.67 3.12
N HIS A 255 11.27 -7.92 4.43
CA HIS A 255 10.25 -7.58 5.42
C HIS A 255 10.67 -6.42 6.30
N LYS A 256 9.67 -5.67 6.79
CA LYS A 256 9.85 -4.54 7.73
C LYS A 256 10.87 -3.49 7.26
N SER A 257 10.91 -3.25 5.96
CA SER A 257 11.87 -2.34 5.31
C SER A 257 11.45 -0.88 5.38
N PHE A 258 10.14 -0.60 5.50
CA PHE A 258 9.60 0.76 5.52
C PHE A 258 8.34 0.86 6.37
N PHE A 259 8.39 1.54 7.52
CA PHE A 259 7.28 1.67 8.48
C PHE A 259 6.55 0.34 8.77
N GLY A 260 7.31 -0.75 8.97
CA GLY A 260 6.76 -2.08 9.23
C GLY A 260 6.24 -2.83 8.00
N LYS A 261 6.14 -2.19 6.83
CA LYS A 261 5.74 -2.82 5.57
C LYS A 261 6.86 -3.65 4.95
N SER A 262 6.48 -4.61 4.12
CA SER A 262 7.38 -5.41 3.31
C SER A 262 7.68 -4.72 1.98
N ASP A 263 8.67 -5.21 1.26
CA ASP A 263 9.09 -4.69 -0.02
C ASP A 263 9.24 -5.82 -1.04
N LEU A 264 8.72 -5.57 -2.24
CA LEU A 264 9.00 -6.37 -3.43
C LEU A 264 9.85 -5.52 -4.37
N PHE A 265 10.98 -6.05 -4.79
CA PHE A 265 11.90 -5.34 -5.68
C PHE A 265 12.14 -6.16 -6.94
N PHE A 266 11.82 -5.57 -8.10
CA PHE A 266 11.89 -6.20 -9.41
C PHE A 266 13.11 -5.72 -10.19
N VAL A 267 13.93 -6.64 -10.68
CA VAL A 267 15.04 -6.32 -11.60
C VAL A 267 14.51 -6.44 -13.02
N CYS A 268 14.44 -5.30 -13.71
CA CYS A 268 13.84 -5.17 -15.04
C CYS A 268 14.96 -5.00 -16.06
N MET A 269 15.02 -5.88 -17.05
CA MET A 269 15.90 -5.74 -18.19
C MET A 269 15.28 -4.78 -19.21
N LEU A 270 16.08 -3.81 -19.64
CA LEU A 270 15.70 -2.80 -20.62
C LEU A 270 16.74 -2.74 -21.74
N ARG A 271 16.31 -2.42 -22.96
CA ARG A 271 17.21 -2.08 -24.07
C ARG A 271 17.23 -0.56 -24.25
N PRO A 272 18.41 0.07 -24.33
CA PRO A 272 18.51 1.50 -24.62
C PRO A 272 18.13 1.81 -26.06
N LEU A 273 17.43 2.92 -26.24
CA LEU A 273 17.09 3.54 -27.53
C LEU A 273 17.91 4.82 -27.78
N SER A 274 18.54 5.36 -26.73
CA SER A 274 19.50 6.47 -26.79
C SER A 274 20.70 6.16 -25.90
N PHE A 275 21.82 6.87 -26.09
CA PHE A 275 23.09 6.59 -25.40
C PHE A 275 23.68 7.80 -24.67
N ASP A 276 23.25 9.01 -25.01
CA ASP A 276 23.72 10.25 -24.38
C ASP A 276 23.13 10.42 -22.99
N ILE A 277 23.97 10.24 -21.97
CA ILE A 277 23.56 10.31 -20.57
C ILE A 277 23.35 11.78 -20.16
N GLN A 278 22.17 12.08 -19.64
CA GLN A 278 21.82 13.36 -19.03
C GLN A 278 21.37 13.10 -17.60
N LYS A 279 22.31 13.16 -16.65
CA LYS A 279 22.03 12.79 -15.26
C LYS A 279 21.17 13.84 -14.55
N GLN A 280 20.31 13.41 -13.64
CA GLN A 280 19.57 14.30 -12.77
C GLN A 280 20.44 14.83 -11.61
N ASP A 281 20.91 16.07 -11.69
CA ASP A 281 21.86 16.66 -10.73
C ASP A 281 21.38 16.74 -9.27
N THR A 282 20.08 16.67 -9.02
CA THR A 282 19.51 16.70 -7.66
C THR A 282 19.75 15.40 -6.90
N GLU A 283 19.76 14.27 -7.61
CA GLU A 283 19.75 12.92 -7.00
C GLU A 283 20.97 12.09 -7.39
N ILE A 284 21.53 12.29 -8.58
CA ILE A 284 22.61 11.48 -9.15
C ILE A 284 23.93 12.25 -9.13
N GLU A 285 24.91 11.66 -8.44
CA GLU A 285 26.27 12.16 -8.37
C GLU A 285 26.97 11.96 -9.72
N ALA A 286 26.94 10.74 -10.24
CA ALA A 286 27.54 10.36 -11.51
C ALA A 286 26.74 9.23 -12.19
N ALA A 287 26.81 9.16 -13.51
CA ALA A 287 26.19 8.12 -14.33
C ALA A 287 27.13 7.75 -15.48
N LYS A 288 27.25 6.46 -15.81
CA LYS A 288 28.10 5.98 -16.92
C LYS A 288 27.60 4.66 -17.50
N TRP A 289 28.06 4.36 -18.70
CA TRP A 289 28.10 3.00 -19.21
C TRP A 289 29.31 2.29 -18.59
N MET A 290 29.10 1.09 -18.05
CA MET A 290 30.13 0.29 -17.37
C MET A 290 30.10 -1.13 -17.91
N PRO A 291 31.23 -1.78 -18.26
CA PRO A 291 31.25 -3.19 -18.61
C PRO A 291 30.53 -4.05 -17.55
N LEU A 292 29.64 -4.96 -17.96
CA LEU A 292 28.87 -5.77 -17.00
C LEU A 292 29.78 -6.58 -16.06
N GLU A 293 30.91 -7.05 -16.57
CA GLU A 293 31.93 -7.77 -15.80
C GLU A 293 32.56 -6.87 -14.71
N GLU A 294 32.81 -5.60 -15.01
CA GLU A 294 33.28 -4.60 -14.02
C GLU A 294 32.21 -4.37 -12.95
N TYR A 295 30.95 -4.22 -13.35
CA TYR A 295 29.82 -4.08 -12.41
C TYR A 295 29.72 -5.28 -11.48
N ALA A 296 29.77 -6.50 -12.02
CA ALA A 296 29.68 -7.74 -11.25
C ALA A 296 30.90 -7.94 -10.33
N ALA A 297 32.08 -7.47 -10.74
CA ALA A 297 33.31 -7.56 -9.98
C ALA A 297 33.43 -6.52 -8.85
N GLN A 298 32.52 -5.54 -8.74
CA GLN A 298 32.56 -4.58 -7.64
C GLN A 298 32.57 -5.30 -6.27
N PRO A 299 33.47 -4.93 -5.33
CA PRO A 299 33.56 -5.59 -4.03
C PRO A 299 32.24 -5.62 -3.27
N PHE A 300 31.40 -4.59 -3.43
CA PHE A 300 30.08 -4.53 -2.82
C PHE A 300 29.15 -5.64 -3.33
N ASN A 301 29.16 -5.93 -4.64
CA ASN A 301 28.34 -6.96 -5.26
C ASN A 301 28.84 -8.36 -4.90
N GLN A 302 30.16 -8.58 -4.87
CA GLN A 302 30.75 -9.88 -4.54
C GLN A 302 30.58 -10.27 -3.07
N LYS A 303 30.72 -9.32 -2.14
CA LYS A 303 30.67 -9.60 -0.68
C LYS A 303 29.26 -9.86 -0.15
N ARG A 304 28.21 -9.55 -0.93
CA ARG A 304 26.82 -9.68 -0.49
C ARG A 304 26.10 -10.70 -1.35
N GLU A 305 25.68 -11.81 -0.72
CA GLU A 305 25.09 -12.96 -1.40
C GLU A 305 23.95 -12.57 -2.36
N GLN A 306 23.02 -11.72 -1.92
CA GLN A 306 21.90 -11.28 -2.75
C GLN A 306 22.35 -10.53 -4.02
N PHE A 307 23.32 -9.61 -3.88
CA PHE A 307 23.83 -8.85 -5.02
C PHE A 307 24.64 -9.72 -5.96
N SER A 308 25.44 -10.64 -5.40
CA SER A 308 26.19 -11.63 -6.17
C SER A 308 25.25 -12.50 -7.03
N LYS A 309 24.13 -12.97 -6.46
CA LYS A 309 23.10 -13.70 -7.22
C LYS A 309 22.50 -12.88 -8.36
N ILE A 310 22.14 -11.62 -8.11
CA ILE A 310 21.59 -10.73 -9.15
C ILE A 310 22.63 -10.46 -10.26
N ALA A 311 23.88 -10.19 -9.89
CA ALA A 311 24.97 -9.99 -10.84
C ALA A 311 25.20 -11.23 -11.72
N ASN A 312 25.18 -12.43 -11.13
CA ASN A 312 25.28 -13.69 -11.87
C ASN A 312 24.11 -13.91 -12.83
N ILE A 313 22.87 -13.57 -12.44
CA ILE A 313 21.71 -13.61 -13.34
C ILE A 313 21.93 -12.66 -14.53
N CYS A 314 22.43 -11.44 -14.28
CA CYS A 314 22.74 -10.49 -15.35
C CYS A 314 23.82 -11.03 -16.32
N LEU A 315 24.87 -11.66 -15.77
CA LEU A 315 25.94 -12.29 -16.57
C LEU A 315 25.41 -13.46 -17.42
N GLU A 316 24.58 -14.34 -16.86
CA GLU A 316 23.95 -15.42 -17.64
C GLU A 316 22.95 -14.88 -18.67
N LYS A 317 22.27 -13.76 -18.37
CA LYS A 317 21.42 -13.08 -19.34
C LYS A 317 22.22 -12.54 -20.52
N LYS A 318 23.39 -11.93 -20.29
CA LYS A 318 24.31 -11.49 -21.36
C LYS A 318 24.74 -12.64 -22.27
N LYS A 319 24.89 -13.85 -21.73
CA LYS A 319 25.22 -15.07 -22.49
C LYS A 319 24.02 -15.71 -23.19
N ASN A 320 22.82 -15.13 -23.07
CA ASN A 320 21.54 -15.72 -23.51
C ASN A 320 21.19 -17.07 -22.84
N ASN A 321 21.76 -17.34 -21.67
CA ASN A 321 21.49 -18.56 -20.88
C ASN A 321 20.38 -18.38 -19.84
N TYR A 322 19.75 -17.20 -19.81
CA TYR A 322 18.69 -16.86 -18.85
C TYR A 322 17.49 -16.25 -19.56
N THR A 323 16.29 -16.70 -19.20
CA THR A 323 15.02 -16.16 -19.72
C THR A 323 14.18 -15.67 -18.56
N GLY A 324 13.82 -14.39 -18.59
CA GLY A 324 12.96 -13.77 -17.59
C GLY A 324 11.47 -13.89 -17.93
N PHE A 325 10.70 -12.94 -17.39
CA PHE A 325 9.26 -12.84 -17.55
C PHE A 325 8.94 -11.63 -18.44
N SER A 326 8.47 -11.88 -19.65
CA SER A 326 8.02 -10.84 -20.58
C SER A 326 6.66 -10.30 -20.16
N ALA A 327 6.40 -9.02 -20.42
CA ALA A 327 5.11 -8.41 -20.20
C ALA A 327 4.24 -8.53 -21.47
N ALA A 328 3.07 -9.15 -21.35
CA ALA A 328 2.06 -9.12 -22.42
C ALA A 328 0.83 -8.35 -21.96
N PRO A 329 0.32 -7.40 -22.77
CA PRO A 329 -0.97 -6.78 -22.53
C PRO A 329 -2.07 -7.84 -22.45
N SER A 330 -2.95 -7.71 -21.47
CA SER A 330 -4.13 -8.55 -21.30
C SER A 330 -5.30 -7.72 -20.79
N THR A 331 -6.47 -8.35 -20.73
CA THR A 331 -7.72 -7.79 -20.22
C THR A 331 -8.28 -8.76 -19.20
N THR A 332 -8.77 -8.28 -18.04
CA THR A 332 -9.42 -9.19 -17.08
C THR A 332 -10.79 -9.61 -17.60
N ALA A 333 -11.27 -10.79 -17.20
CA ALA A 333 -12.60 -11.27 -17.55
C ALA A 333 -13.75 -10.38 -17.01
N PHE A 334 -13.44 -9.48 -16.07
CA PHE A 334 -14.40 -8.68 -15.31
C PHE A 334 -14.22 -7.17 -15.50
N SER A 335 -13.28 -6.72 -16.33
CA SER A 335 -13.02 -5.30 -16.60
C SER A 335 -12.31 -5.10 -17.93
N SER A 336 -12.71 -4.07 -18.68
CA SER A 336 -12.05 -3.63 -19.92
C SER A 336 -10.72 -2.90 -19.69
N LYS A 337 -10.28 -2.77 -18.43
CA LYS A 337 -8.98 -2.17 -18.10
C LYS A 337 -7.85 -3.06 -18.61
N LYS A 338 -6.94 -2.45 -19.39
CA LYS A 338 -5.68 -3.07 -19.79
C LYS A 338 -4.86 -3.40 -18.54
N ASN A 339 -4.28 -4.59 -18.51
CA ASN A 339 -3.31 -5.01 -17.52
C ASN A 339 -2.12 -5.68 -18.22
N TYR A 340 -1.08 -6.01 -17.47
CA TYR A 340 0.05 -6.79 -17.96
C TYR A 340 0.13 -8.13 -17.25
N LEU A 341 0.25 -9.21 -18.03
CA LEU A 341 0.64 -10.52 -17.54
C LEU A 341 2.14 -10.69 -17.74
N TYR A 342 2.86 -10.98 -16.65
CA TYR A 342 4.30 -11.27 -16.69
C TYR A 342 4.51 -12.79 -16.64
N PHE A 343 5.07 -13.36 -17.70
CA PHE A 343 5.28 -14.81 -17.81
C PHE A 343 6.51 -15.14 -18.66
N ASN A 344 7.06 -16.32 -18.45
CA ASN A 344 8.12 -16.83 -19.30
C ASN A 344 7.51 -17.34 -20.61
N ASN A 345 7.83 -16.67 -21.73
CA ASN A 345 7.34 -17.06 -23.05
C ASN A 345 8.33 -17.98 -23.82
N ASN A 346 9.26 -18.64 -23.12
CA ASN A 346 10.29 -19.53 -23.68
C ASN A 346 11.05 -18.93 -24.88
N GLY A 347 11.33 -17.62 -24.83
CA GLY A 347 12.07 -16.92 -25.90
C GLY A 347 11.31 -16.69 -27.20
N LYS A 348 10.00 -17.01 -27.28
CA LYS A 348 9.18 -16.63 -28.44
C LYS A 348 8.87 -15.13 -28.36
N GLN A 349 9.60 -14.30 -29.11
CA GLN A 349 9.25 -12.88 -29.24
C GLN A 349 7.82 -12.78 -29.83
N GLN A 350 6.90 -12.16 -29.10
CA GLN A 350 5.67 -11.65 -29.70
C GLN A 350 6.05 -10.35 -30.41
N SER A 351 5.95 -10.33 -31.74
CA SER A 351 6.02 -9.10 -32.51
C SER A 351 4.87 -8.19 -32.08
N GLN A 352 5.20 -7.03 -31.49
CA GLN A 352 4.22 -5.96 -31.33
C GLN A 352 3.81 -5.49 -32.73
N ALA A 353 2.57 -5.75 -33.13
CA ALA A 353 2.01 -5.19 -34.33
C ALA A 353 1.83 -3.68 -34.11
N VAL A 354 2.81 -2.89 -34.55
CA VAL A 354 2.64 -1.45 -34.73
C VAL A 354 1.63 -1.27 -35.85
N THR A 355 0.43 -0.84 -35.50
CA THR A 355 -0.61 -0.48 -36.47
C THR A 355 -0.30 0.90 -37.05
N SER A 356 0.61 0.95 -38.01
CA SER A 356 0.62 2.03 -39.01
C SER A 356 -0.17 1.54 -40.23
N GLY A 357 -1.10 2.38 -40.70
CA GLY A 357 -2.05 2.01 -41.75
C GLY A 357 -1.38 1.52 -43.03
N GLY A 358 -1.91 0.43 -43.59
CA GLY A 358 -1.62 -0.03 -44.95
C GLY A 358 -0.84 -1.34 -45.04
N ARG A 359 -1.56 -2.43 -45.37
CA ARG A 359 -1.07 -3.74 -45.84
C ARG A 359 0.03 -4.42 -45.02
N VAL A 360 -0.40 -5.38 -44.21
CA VAL A 360 0.44 -6.42 -43.61
C VAL A 360 1.15 -7.24 -44.71
N ARG A 361 2.47 -7.11 -44.83
CA ARG A 361 3.33 -8.14 -45.43
C ARG A 361 4.04 -8.88 -44.30
N ILE A 362 3.59 -10.09 -44.00
CA ILE A 362 4.26 -10.98 -43.05
C ILE A 362 5.50 -11.54 -43.76
N PHE A 363 6.69 -11.05 -43.41
CA PHE A 363 7.93 -11.75 -43.74
C PHE A 363 8.19 -12.81 -42.67
N ILE A 364 7.79 -14.05 -42.95
CA ILE A 364 8.20 -15.22 -42.15
C ILE A 364 9.60 -15.61 -42.61
N GLN A 365 10.62 -15.33 -41.79
CA GLN A 365 11.94 -15.94 -41.99
C GLN A 365 11.93 -17.33 -41.33
N GLN A 366 11.53 -18.36 -42.08
CA GLN A 366 11.72 -19.75 -41.65
C GLN A 366 13.21 -20.08 -41.69
N LYS A 367 13.83 -20.31 -40.54
CA LYS A 367 15.10 -21.05 -40.46
C LYS A 367 14.79 -22.54 -40.65
N GLN A 368 15.09 -23.06 -41.83
CA GLN A 368 15.15 -24.51 -42.09
C GLN A 368 16.30 -25.12 -41.28
N TYR A 369 15.96 -26.05 -40.38
CA TYR A 369 16.89 -27.03 -39.85
C TYR A 369 16.91 -28.22 -40.81
N CYS A 370 18.08 -28.54 -41.36
CA CYS A 370 18.31 -29.74 -42.17
C CYS A 370 19.62 -30.41 -41.74
N LYS A 371 19.53 -31.75 -41.63
CA LYS A 371 20.58 -32.78 -41.53
C LYS A 371 21.11 -33.06 -40.11
N ASN A 372 21.20 -34.31 -39.64
CA ASN A 372 21.60 -35.54 -40.34
C ASN A 372 20.72 -36.77 -40.01
N LEU A 373 20.42 -37.55 -41.04
CA LEU A 373 20.14 -38.99 -40.96
C LEU A 373 21.45 -39.74 -41.29
N SER A 374 21.61 -40.89 -40.63
CA SER A 374 22.65 -41.94 -40.70
C SER A 374 23.61 -41.93 -41.89
#